data_AF-A0A8H6IFA6-F1
#
_entry.id   AF-A0A8H6IFA6-F1
#
_cell.length_a   1.000
_cell.length_b   1.000
_cell.length_c   1.000
_cell.angle_alpha   90.00
_cell.angle_beta   90.00
_cell.angle_gamma   90.00
#
_symmetry.space_group_name_H-M   'P 1'
#
loop_
_entity.id
_entity.type
_entity.pdbx_description
1 polymer ?
#
loop_
_entity_poly.entity_id
_entity_poly.type
_entity_poly.pdbx_seq_one_letter_code
_entity_poly.pdbx_strand_id
1 'polypeptide(L)' 'MTNPNFALLAQAMGVHAIRCSSVAELPAKMKEVLEYDNGRPVVLECLVKKDEHVFPMFSAGKALHEQLLHPMLREGVTSK' A
#
# COMPACT_ATOMS: atom_id res chain seq x y z
N MET A 1 -0.35 16.36 -9.14
CA MET A 1 0.86 15.92 -8.40
C MET A 1 1.59 14.94 -9.30
N THR A 2 2.80 15.27 -9.73
CA THR A 2 3.58 14.48 -10.70
C THR A 2 4.75 13.86 -9.97
N ASN A 3 4.78 12.53 -9.88
CA ASN A 3 5.88 11.80 -9.24
C ASN A 3 6.95 11.43 -10.27
N PRO A 4 8.24 11.38 -9.87
CA PRO A 4 9.33 10.91 -10.73
C PRO A 4 9.24 9.40 -10.94
N ASN A 5 10.05 8.89 -11.86
CA ASN A 5 10.25 7.45 -12.00
C ASN A 5 11.13 6.93 -10.86
N PHE A 6 10.49 6.34 -9.84
CA PHE A 6 11.18 5.81 -8.66
C PHE A 6 12.12 4.66 -8.97
N ALA A 7 11.83 3.85 -9.99
CA ALA A 7 12.71 2.77 -10.40
C ALA A 7 14.05 3.28 -10.93
N LEU A 8 14.02 4.32 -11.79
CA LEU A 8 15.23 4.95 -12.30
C LEU A 8 16.00 5.69 -11.20
N LEU A 9 15.28 6.36 -10.29
CA LEU A 9 15.91 7.03 -9.15
C LEU A 9 16.66 6.05 -8.26
N ALA A 10 16.04 4.92 -7.92
CA ALA A 10 16.67 3.89 -7.10
C ALA A 10 17.88 3.26 -7.80
N GLN A 11 17.78 2.97 -9.10
CA GLN A 11 18.91 2.46 -9.89
C GLN A 11 20.09 3.45 -9.93
N ALA A 12 19.82 4.76 -10.09
CA ALA A 12 20.85 5.80 -10.08
C ALA A 12 21.58 5.89 -8.72
N MET A 13 20.93 5.48 -7.63
CA MET A 13 21.50 5.41 -6.29
C MET A 13 22.17 4.06 -5.97
N GLY A 14 22.28 3.15 -6.95
CA GLY A 14 22.89 1.82 -6.78
C GLY A 14 21.99 0.81 -6.06
N VAL A 15 20.69 1.11 -5.95
CA VAL A 15 19.67 0.31 -5.24
C VAL A 15 18.94 -0.59 -6.24
N HIS A 16 18.65 -1.84 -5.86
CA HIS A 16 17.81 -2.73 -6.68
C HIS A 16 16.39 -2.19 -6.73
N ALA A 17 15.83 -2.04 -7.93
CA ALA A 17 14.55 -1.37 -8.10
C ALA A 17 13.57 -2.27 -8.85
N ILE A 18 12.39 -2.44 -8.28
CA ILE A 18 11.32 -3.29 -8.77
C ILE A 18 10.06 -2.44 -8.90
N ARG A 19 9.36 -2.56 -10.04
CA ARG A 19 8.08 -1.89 -10.26
C ARG A 19 6.98 -2.94 -10.42
N CYS A 20 5.88 -2.74 -9.70
CA CYS A 20 4.70 -3.58 -9.72
C CYS A 20 3.48 -2.75 -10.13
N SER A 21 2.92 -3.04 -11.31
CA SER A 21 1.76 -2.34 -11.87
C SER A 21 0.45 -3.09 -11.68
N SER A 22 0.49 -4.40 -11.42
CA SER A 22 -0.69 -5.25 -11.33
C SER A 22 -0.69 -6.12 -10.09
N VAL A 23 -1.87 -6.55 -9.65
CA VAL A 23 -2.04 -7.44 -8.49
C VAL A 23 -1.50 -8.84 -8.76
N ALA A 24 -1.55 -9.30 -10.03
CA ALA A 24 -1.07 -10.63 -10.42
C ALA A 24 0.46 -10.76 -10.30
N GLU A 25 1.19 -9.66 -10.52
CA GLU A 25 2.66 -9.64 -10.42
C GLU A 25 3.15 -9.50 -8.97
N LEU A 26 2.29 -9.02 -8.06
CA LEU A 26 2.65 -8.74 -6.67
C LEU A 26 3.30 -9.92 -5.94
N PRO A 27 2.78 -11.17 -6.01
CA PRO A 27 3.41 -12.30 -5.32
C PRO A 27 4.82 -12.60 -5.83
N ALA A 28 5.03 -12.54 -7.15
CA ALA A 28 6.33 -12.79 -7.76
C ALA A 28 7.33 -11.68 -7.41
N LYS A 29 6.90 -10.41 -7.46
CA LYS A 29 7.75 -9.26 -7.11
C LYS A 29 8.05 -9.18 -5.62
N MET A 30 7.11 -9.53 -4.76
CA MET A 30 7.34 -9.63 -3.32
C MET A 30 8.37 -10.71 -2.99
N LYS A 31 8.30 -11.86 -3.66
CA LYS A 31 9.29 -12.93 -3.52
C LYS A 31 10.69 -12.44 -3.95
N GLU A 32 10.79 -11.73 -5.07
CA GLU A 32 12.05 -11.12 -5.54
C GLU A 32 12.65 -10.16 -4.50
N VAL A 33 11.83 -9.33 -3.84
CA VAL A 33 12.28 -8.42 -2.77
C VAL A 33 12.81 -9.17 -1.56
N LEU A 34 12.10 -10.21 -1.12
CA LEU A 34 12.43 -10.97 0.09
C LEU A 34 13.63 -11.92 -0.09
N GLU A 35 13.84 -12.42 -1.31
CA GLU A 35 14.98 -13.29 -1.65
C GLU A 35 16.23 -12.51 -2.07
N TYR A 36 16.12 -11.19 -2.24
CA TYR A 36 17.25 -10.34 -2.56
C TYR A 36 18.30 -10.32 -1.44
N ASP A 37 19.55 -10.10 -1.80
CA ASP A 37 20.66 -10.05 -0.85
C ASP A 37 20.42 -9.00 0.25
N ASN A 38 20.34 -9.45 1.50
CA ASN A 38 20.15 -8.60 2.68
C ASN A 38 21.29 -7.57 2.88
N GLY A 39 22.43 -7.78 2.23
CA GLY A 39 23.54 -6.81 2.21
C GLY A 39 23.30 -5.60 1.30
N ARG A 40 22.24 -5.59 0.49
CA ARG A 40 21.98 -4.54 -0.50
C ARG A 40 20.55 -3.99 -0.38
N PRO A 41 20.36 -2.67 -0.51
CA PRO A 41 19.03 -2.08 -0.45
C PRO A 41 18.19 -2.44 -1.69
N VAL A 42 16.88 -2.57 -1.48
CA VAL A 42 15.88 -2.82 -2.53
C VAL A 42 14.68 -1.89 -2.37
N VAL A 43 14.16 -1.40 -3.49
CA VAL A 43 12.95 -0.55 -3.55
C VAL A 43 11.90 -1.24 -4.42
N LEU A 44 10.70 -1.42 -3.86
CA LEU A 44 9.52 -1.89 -4.58
C LEU A 44 8.53 -0.74 -4.77
N GLU A 45 8.38 -0.27 -6.01
CA GLU A 45 7.35 0.68 -6.41
C GLU A 45 6.06 -0.07 -6.76
N CYS A 46 5.03 0.03 -5.91
CA CYS A 46 3.70 -0.52 -6.19
C CYS A 46 2.72 0.58 -6.63
N LEU A 47 2.08 0.40 -7.79
CA LEU A 47 0.99 1.27 -8.22
C LEU A 47 -0.30 0.86 -7.48
N VAL A 48 -0.72 1.69 -6.53
CA VAL A 48 -1.92 1.48 -5.70
C VAL A 48 -3.10 2.33 -6.15
N LYS A 49 -4.31 1.91 -5.81
CA LYS A 49 -5.52 2.71 -6.00
C LYS A 49 -5.46 3.97 -5.12
N LYS A 50 -5.84 5.12 -5.69
CA LYS A 50 -5.82 6.42 -5.00
C LYS A 50 -7.06 6.68 -4.16
N ASP A 51 -8.19 6.09 -4.55
CA ASP A 51 -9.51 6.44 -4.02
C ASP A 51 -9.94 5.59 -2.81
N GLU A 52 -9.00 4.86 -2.21
CA GLU A 52 -9.24 4.05 -1.02
C GLU A 52 -8.92 4.85 0.25
N HIS A 53 -9.81 4.74 1.25
CA HIS A 53 -9.66 5.41 2.54
C HIS A 53 -9.21 4.42 3.62
N VAL A 54 -8.55 4.94 4.67
CA VAL A 54 -8.15 4.13 5.83
C VAL A 54 -9.34 3.97 6.77
N PHE A 55 -9.74 2.73 7.02
CA PHE A 55 -10.78 2.36 7.98
C PHE A 55 -10.25 1.33 8.99
N PRO A 56 -10.77 1.29 10.23
CA PRO A 56 -11.77 2.19 10.80
C PRO A 56 -11.22 3.60 11.07
N MET A 57 -12.08 4.61 10.95
CA MET A 57 -11.73 6.02 11.17
C MET A 57 -12.63 6.66 12.22
N PHE A 58 -12.07 7.49 13.09
CA PHE A 58 -12.82 8.36 14.00
C PHE A 58 -12.89 9.77 13.41
N SER A 59 -14.08 10.26 13.11
CA SER A 59 -14.24 11.65 12.72
C SER A 59 -13.99 12.58 13.91
N ALA A 60 -13.53 13.80 13.64
CA ALA A 60 -13.26 14.79 14.68
C ALA A 60 -14.48 15.00 15.60
N GLY A 61 -14.25 14.92 16.92
CA GLY A 61 -15.29 15.10 17.93
C GLY A 61 -16.16 13.87 18.23
N LYS A 62 -15.86 12.70 17.66
CA LYS A 62 -16.57 11.45 17.95
C LYS A 62 -15.90 10.63 19.05
N ALA A 63 -16.70 9.88 19.79
CA ALA A 63 -16.20 8.97 20.82
C ALA A 63 -15.57 7.71 20.19
N LEU A 64 -14.70 7.02 20.94
CA LEU A 64 -13.96 5.83 20.47
C LEU A 64 -14.84 4.63 20.08
N HIS A 65 -16.13 4.64 20.39
CA HIS A 65 -17.08 3.61 19.97
C HIS A 65 -17.86 3.99 18.70
N GLU A 66 -17.83 5.27 18.29
CA GLU A 66 -18.51 5.80 17.10
C GLU A 66 -17.59 5.75 15.87
N GLN A 67 -16.99 4.59 15.61
CA GLN A 67 -16.08 4.40 14.47
C GLN A 67 -16.82 4.36 13.13
N LEU A 68 -16.23 4.97 12.10
CA LEU A 68 -16.63 4.79 10.72
C LEU A 68 -16.02 3.49 10.21
N LEU A 69 -16.88 2.52 9.90
CA LEU A 69 -16.47 1.25 9.30
C LEU A 69 -16.45 1.33 7.77
N HIS A 70 -15.63 0.46 7.17
CA HIS A 70 -15.60 0.26 5.72
C HIS A 70 -17.02 -0.09 5.20
N PRO A 71 -17.46 0.40 4.02
CA PRO A 71 -18.81 0.16 3.50
C PRO A 71 -19.24 -1.32 3.51
N MET A 72 -18.32 -2.24 3.22
CA MET A 72 -18.58 -3.68 3.24
C MET A 72 -18.87 -4.28 4.63
N LEU A 73 -18.54 -3.57 5.71
CA LEU A 73 -18.70 -4.03 7.09
C LEU A 73 -19.87 -3.34 7.81
N ARG A 74 -20.57 -2.39 7.15
CA ARG A 74 -21.65 -1.62 7.77
C ARG A 74 -22.96 -2.40 7.94
N GLU A 75 -23.29 -3.31 7.02
CA GLU A 75 -24.57 -4.03 7.04
C GLU A 75 -24.71 -5.03 8.22
N GLY A 76 -23.61 -5.39 8.89
CA GLY A 76 -23.63 -6.28 10.05
C GLY A 76 -23.91 -5.59 11.41
N VAL A 77 -23.97 -4.26 11.46
CA VAL A 77 -24.02 -3.50 12.74
C VAL A 77 -25.39 -2.84 12.99
N THR A 78 -26.33 -2.88 12.04
CA THR A 78 -27.67 -2.26 12.17
C THR A 78 -28.78 -3.22 12.61
N SER A 79 -28.46 -4.33 13.28
CA SER A 79 -29.44 -5.13 14.01
C SER A 79 -29.12 -5.14 15.51
N LYS A 80 -29.46 -4.05 16.19
CA LYS A 80 -30.10 -4.05 17.52
C LYS A 80 -30.55 -2.64 17.89
#